data_AF-A0A4Y2PCW0-F1
#
_entry.id   AF-A0A4Y2PCW0-F1
#
_cell.length_a   1.000
_cell.length_b   1.000
_cell.length_c   1.000
_cell.angle_alpha   90.00
_cell.angle_beta   90.00
_cell.angle_gamma   90.00
#
_symmetry.space_group_name_H-M   'P 1'
#
loop_
_entity.id
_entity.type
_entity.pdbx_description
1 polymer ?
#
loop_
_entity_poly.entity_id
_entity_poly.type
_entity_poly.pdbx_seq_one_letter_code
_entity_poly.pdbx_strand_id
1 'polypeptide(L)'
;MEILAPPSPTRFGINSATILDLAVIKDFVLPFSIISHPELYSDHNSVKLTFQLKFTTLHNSVTTHTDWTKFQNYLKNQIDYRHLKINSNTNIEIAVEKFTKNLQNAHRFASKMVKKSTATYIHANIKDLIKTRNKTKKAWQTLRNPLIKTELNRIEKLIKKLDKNSRQKDQTEELEALNTEDGTLWRKAKIMRKKAQKIPALLGENGFAYSDCIKAETIALSLEKQFSLNDLSHRETENEVKKIY
;
A
#
# COMPACT_ATOMS: atom_id res chain seq x y z
N MET A 1 -3.10 29.13 9.48
CA MET A 1 -2.10 28.08 9.15
C MET A 1 -1.37 27.76 10.45
N GLU A 2 -1.26 26.49 10.81
CA GLU A 2 -0.71 26.03 12.08
C GLU A 2 0.32 24.93 11.81
N ILE A 3 1.41 24.93 12.59
CA ILE A 3 2.49 23.95 12.48
C ILE A 3 2.35 22.96 13.63
N LEU A 4 2.24 21.68 13.29
CA LEU A 4 2.13 20.58 14.23
C LEU A 4 3.46 19.84 14.32
N ALA A 5 3.99 19.76 15.54
CA ALA A 5 5.19 19.01 15.87
C ALA A 5 4.85 17.79 16.72
N PRO A 6 5.48 16.63 16.50
CA PRO A 6 5.41 15.53 17.46
C PRO A 6 6.06 15.94 18.80
N PRO A 7 5.60 15.38 19.92
CA PRO A 7 6.11 15.71 21.25
C PRO A 7 7.53 15.17 21.51
N SER A 8 8.06 14.34 20.59
CA SER A 8 9.40 13.77 20.68
C SER A 8 10.20 14.09 19.41
N PRO A 9 11.55 14.12 19.50
CA PRO A 9 12.40 14.40 18.35
C PRO A 9 12.12 13.46 17.18
N THR A 10 12.32 13.97 15.96
CA THR A 10 12.14 13.20 14.72
C THR A 10 13.47 12.82 14.11
N ARG A 11 14.53 13.58 14.33
CA ARG A 11 15.89 13.25 13.89
C ARG A 11 16.83 13.06 15.08
N PHE A 12 17.64 12.00 15.02
CA PHE A 12 18.61 11.66 16.05
C PHE A 12 20.02 11.60 15.44
N GLY A 13 20.78 12.68 15.64
CA GLY A 13 22.21 12.71 15.34
C GLY A 13 23.05 12.00 16.40
N ILE A 14 24.37 12.03 16.21
CA ILE A 14 25.36 11.43 17.13
C ILE A 14 25.19 12.01 18.54
N ASN A 15 25.15 13.33 18.65
CA ASN A 15 25.04 14.07 19.92
C ASN A 15 23.83 15.03 19.96
N SER A 16 22.85 14.85 19.06
CA SER A 16 21.71 15.77 18.96
C SER A 16 20.40 15.02 18.73
N ALA A 17 19.31 15.62 19.21
CA ALA A 17 17.95 15.20 18.90
C ALA A 17 17.16 16.45 18.52
N THR A 18 16.57 16.45 17.33
CA THR A 18 15.89 17.63 16.75
C THR A 18 14.54 17.23 16.16
N ILE A 19 13.60 18.17 16.12
CA ILE A 19 12.34 18.01 15.40
C ILE A 19 12.52 18.69 14.05
N LEU A 20 12.64 17.90 12.98
CA LEU A 20 12.74 18.41 11.60
C LEU A 20 11.52 18.02 10.76
N ASP A 21 10.81 16.97 11.17
CA ASP A 21 9.67 16.43 10.44
C ASP A 21 8.38 16.93 11.11
N LEU A 22 7.66 17.81 10.40
CA LEU A 22 6.51 18.57 10.90
C LEU A 22 5.33 18.39 9.94
N ALA A 23 4.12 18.66 10.44
CA ALA A 23 2.94 18.77 9.59
C ALA A 23 2.43 20.21 9.61
N VAL A 24 1.98 20.74 8.48
CA VAL A 24 1.36 22.05 8.40
C VAL A 24 -0.10 21.88 8.03
N ILE A 25 -0.99 22.46 8.83
CA ILE A 25 -2.44 22.42 8.61
C ILE A 25 -2.98 23.83 8.38
N LYS A 26 -4.05 23.92 7.61
CA LYS A 26 -4.80 25.15 7.39
C LYS A 26 -6.27 24.83 7.59
N ASP A 27 -6.93 25.62 8.44
CA ASP A 27 -8.38 25.59 8.67
C ASP A 27 -8.92 24.19 9.01
N PHE A 28 -8.17 23.42 9.81
CA PHE A 28 -8.52 22.05 10.19
C PHE A 28 -8.90 21.95 11.66
N VAL A 29 -10.15 21.58 11.96
CA VAL A 29 -10.74 21.69 13.31
C VAL A 29 -10.99 20.33 13.98
N LEU A 30 -10.63 19.22 13.33
CA LEU A 30 -10.90 17.88 13.87
C LEU A 30 -9.79 17.42 14.83
N PRO A 31 -10.13 16.63 15.87
CA PRO A 31 -9.12 16.07 16.77
C PRO A 31 -8.09 15.25 16.01
N PHE A 32 -6.82 15.48 16.32
CA PHE A 32 -5.70 14.76 15.72
C PHE A 32 -4.69 14.34 16.79
N SER A 33 -3.82 13.39 16.44
CA SER A 33 -2.62 13.07 17.20
C SER A 33 -1.40 12.98 16.28
N ILE A 34 -0.28 13.53 16.73
CA ILE A 34 0.99 13.51 15.99
C ILE A 34 2.06 12.85 16.85
N ILE A 35 2.69 11.79 16.33
CA ILE A 35 3.64 10.96 17.10
C ILE A 35 4.83 10.54 16.24
N SER A 36 6.04 10.68 16.78
CA SER A 36 7.29 10.18 16.18
C SER A 36 7.54 8.71 16.57
N HIS A 37 7.79 7.86 15.57
CA HIS A 37 7.92 6.41 15.70
C HIS A 37 9.33 5.92 15.30
N PRO A 38 10.06 5.21 16.19
CA PRO A 38 11.39 4.69 15.91
C PRO A 38 11.37 3.31 15.22
N GLU A 39 10.59 3.17 14.16
CA GLU A 39 10.35 1.88 13.52
C GLU A 39 11.25 1.62 12.31
N LEU A 40 11.82 2.66 11.72
CA LEU A 40 12.67 2.56 10.52
C LEU A 40 14.16 2.52 10.86
N TYR A 41 15.01 2.17 9.89
CA TYR A 41 16.47 2.10 10.04
C TYR A 41 17.18 3.46 9.86
N SER A 42 16.43 4.52 9.54
CA SER A 42 16.97 5.88 9.40
C SER A 42 17.26 6.51 10.77
N ASP A 43 18.16 7.49 10.77
CA ASP A 43 18.35 8.47 11.83
C ASP A 43 17.13 9.39 12.00
N HIS A 44 16.24 9.46 11.00
CA HIS A 44 14.90 9.99 11.11
C HIS A 44 13.89 8.91 11.57
N ASN A 45 13.02 9.31 12.49
CA ASN A 45 11.83 8.59 12.92
C ASN A 45 10.65 9.00 12.06
N SER A 46 9.77 8.05 11.75
CA SER A 46 8.55 8.35 10.99
C SER A 46 7.58 9.16 11.85
N VAL A 47 6.97 10.19 11.25
CA VAL A 47 5.91 10.97 11.91
C VAL A 47 4.56 10.43 11.46
N LYS A 48 3.73 10.05 12.43
CA LYS A 48 2.37 9.58 12.20
C LYS A 48 1.38 10.64 12.69
N LEU A 49 0.70 11.28 11.74
CA LEU A 49 -0.45 12.15 12.00
C LEU A 49 -1.74 11.33 11.83
N THR A 50 -2.52 11.21 12.89
CA THR A 50 -3.79 10.45 12.90
C THR A 50 -4.94 11.41 13.13
N PHE A 51 -5.85 11.47 12.16
CA PHE A 51 -7.08 12.26 12.26
C PHE A 51 -8.22 11.38 12.78
N GLN A 52 -8.96 11.88 13.76
CA GLN A 52 -10.13 11.19 14.29
C GLN A 52 -11.36 11.61 13.49
N LEU A 53 -11.57 10.92 12.37
CA LEU A 53 -12.66 11.22 11.45
C LEU A 53 -13.84 10.29 11.73
N LYS A 54 -15.03 10.86 11.98
CA LYS A 54 -16.28 10.11 12.14
C LYS A 54 -16.98 9.93 10.79
N PHE A 55 -16.39 9.15 9.89
CA PHE A 55 -17.12 8.70 8.69
C PHE A 55 -16.92 7.22 8.44
N THR A 56 -17.99 6.57 7.98
CA THR A 56 -17.97 5.21 7.47
C THR A 56 -17.58 5.27 6.00
N THR A 57 -16.39 4.81 5.66
CA THR A 57 -16.06 4.54 4.25
C THR A 57 -16.95 3.41 3.75
N LEU A 58 -17.82 3.69 2.77
CA LEU A 58 -18.62 2.67 2.09
C LEU A 58 -17.75 1.63 1.34
N HIS A 59 -16.47 1.96 1.13
CA HIS A 59 -15.51 1.16 0.37
C HIS A 59 -14.61 0.30 1.27
N ASN A 60 -15.20 -0.68 1.95
CA ASN A 60 -14.45 -1.92 2.11
C ASN A 60 -14.62 -2.67 0.79
N SER A 61 -13.62 -2.58 -0.10
CA SER A 61 -13.52 -3.49 -1.25
C SER A 61 -13.40 -4.91 -0.70
N VAL A 62 -14.54 -5.56 -0.46
CA VAL A 62 -14.60 -6.94 -0.04
C VAL A 62 -14.16 -7.75 -1.25
N THR A 63 -12.95 -8.30 -1.19
CA THR A 63 -12.50 -9.21 -2.23
C THR A 63 -13.16 -10.56 -1.96
N THR A 64 -14.03 -11.01 -2.84
CA THR A 64 -14.69 -12.31 -2.73
C THR A 64 -13.94 -13.35 -3.53
N HIS A 65 -13.87 -14.57 -3.01
CA HIS A 65 -13.40 -15.73 -3.76
C HIS A 65 -14.54 -16.74 -3.86
N THR A 66 -14.90 -17.09 -5.09
CA THR A 66 -15.95 -18.06 -5.39
C THR A 66 -15.33 -19.41 -5.72
N ASP A 67 -15.73 -20.45 -4.99
CA ASP A 67 -15.39 -21.83 -5.33
C ASP A 67 -16.37 -22.32 -6.41
N TRP A 68 -15.92 -22.31 -7.67
CA TRP A 68 -16.77 -22.67 -8.80
C TRP A 68 -17.23 -24.13 -8.78
N THR A 69 -16.47 -25.04 -8.17
CA THR A 69 -16.87 -26.43 -8.00
C THR A 69 -18.02 -26.54 -7.00
N LYS A 70 -17.95 -25.83 -5.87
CA LYS A 70 -19.09 -25.74 -4.92
C LYS A 70 -20.30 -25.08 -5.54
N PHE A 71 -20.10 -24.02 -6.34
CA PHE A 71 -21.18 -23.35 -7.06
C PHE A 71 -21.90 -24.33 -7.99
N GLN A 72 -21.15 -25.08 -8.80
CA GLN A 72 -21.72 -26.08 -9.70
C GLN A 72 -22.44 -27.21 -8.95
N ASN A 73 -21.87 -27.70 -7.85
CA ASN A 73 -22.50 -28.73 -7.03
C ASN A 73 -23.78 -28.24 -6.36
N TYR A 74 -23.82 -26.99 -5.91
CA TYR A 74 -25.03 -26.37 -5.37
C TYR A 74 -26.13 -26.34 -6.43
N LEU A 75 -25.81 -25.88 -7.63
CA LEU A 75 -26.78 -25.85 -8.73
C LEU A 75 -27.33 -27.25 -9.03
N LYS A 76 -26.45 -28.24 -9.18
CA LYS A 76 -26.84 -29.61 -9.54
C LYS A 76 -27.69 -30.31 -8.48
N ASN A 77 -27.37 -30.13 -7.20
CA ASN A 77 -27.89 -30.99 -6.14
C ASN A 77 -28.93 -30.30 -5.24
N GLN A 78 -28.97 -28.97 -5.18
CA GLN A 78 -29.85 -28.24 -4.26
C GLN A 78 -30.99 -27.50 -4.95
N ILE A 79 -31.00 -27.44 -6.28
CA ILE A 79 -32.07 -26.80 -7.04
C ILE A 79 -33.00 -27.85 -7.60
N ASP A 80 -34.30 -27.67 -7.31
CA ASP A 80 -35.36 -28.40 -8.00
C ASP A 80 -35.65 -27.74 -9.36
N TYR A 81 -35.27 -28.44 -10.43
CA TYR A 81 -35.46 -28.03 -11.83
C TYR A 81 -36.77 -28.54 -12.44
N ARG A 82 -37.74 -29.00 -11.65
CA ARG A 82 -39.06 -29.37 -12.16
C ARG A 82 -39.62 -28.31 -13.09
N HIS A 83 -40.13 -28.78 -14.24
CA HIS A 83 -40.71 -27.91 -15.26
C HIS A 83 -41.88 -27.10 -14.70
N LEU A 84 -41.74 -25.78 -14.76
CA LEU A 84 -42.86 -24.86 -14.56
C LEU A 84 -43.72 -24.90 -15.83
N LYS A 85 -45.04 -25.11 -15.69
CA LYS A 85 -45.98 -24.92 -16.80
C LYS A 85 -46.12 -23.42 -17.08
N ILE A 86 -45.56 -22.97 -18.20
CA ILE A 86 -45.61 -21.57 -18.62
C ILE A 86 -46.84 -21.38 -19.50
N ASN A 87 -47.91 -20.84 -18.90
CA ASN A 87 -49.19 -20.61 -19.58
C ASN A 87 -49.57 -19.11 -19.61
N SER A 88 -48.74 -18.23 -19.04
CA SER A 88 -48.98 -16.79 -18.95
C SER A 88 -47.66 -16.03 -18.84
N ASN A 89 -47.68 -14.73 -19.15
CA ASN A 89 -46.52 -13.85 -18.96
C ASN A 89 -46.09 -13.76 -17.49
N THR A 90 -47.03 -13.81 -16.55
CA THR A 90 -46.72 -13.84 -15.12
C THR A 90 -45.91 -15.07 -14.73
N ASN A 91 -46.17 -16.23 -15.35
CA ASN A 91 -45.40 -17.44 -15.09
C ASN A 91 -43.96 -17.33 -15.62
N ILE A 92 -43.72 -16.54 -16.67
CA ILE A 92 -42.38 -16.26 -17.19
C ILE A 92 -41.60 -15.43 -16.16
N GLU A 93 -42.20 -14.35 -15.65
CA GLU A 93 -41.56 -13.50 -14.63
C GLU A 93 -41.20 -14.28 -13.36
N ILE A 94 -42.11 -15.13 -12.88
CA ILE A 94 -41.85 -16.01 -11.73
C ILE A 94 -40.70 -16.99 -12.00
N ALA A 95 -40.62 -17.53 -13.22
CA ALA A 95 -39.54 -18.44 -13.59
C ALA A 95 -38.18 -17.72 -13.64
N VAL A 96 -38.14 -16.52 -14.21
CA VAL A 96 -36.94 -15.68 -14.26
C VAL A 96 -36.49 -15.30 -12.86
N GLU A 97 -37.41 -14.83 -12.01
CA GLU A 97 -37.11 -14.47 -10.63
C GLU A 97 -36.55 -15.67 -9.85
N LYS A 98 -37.16 -16.86 -10.00
CA LYS A 98 -36.69 -18.08 -9.36
C LYS A 98 -35.29 -18.48 -9.85
N PHE A 99 -35.03 -18.38 -11.16
CA PHE A 99 -33.72 -18.65 -11.74
C PHE A 99 -32.66 -17.67 -11.20
N THR A 100 -32.96 -16.38 -11.17
CA THR A 100 -32.05 -15.35 -10.63
C THR A 100 -31.76 -15.57 -9.15
N LYS A 101 -32.79 -15.83 -8.33
CA LYS A 101 -32.61 -16.13 -6.90
C LYS A 101 -31.76 -17.37 -6.68
N ASN A 102 -31.95 -18.41 -7.48
CA ASN A 102 -31.15 -19.63 -7.42
C ASN A 102 -29.67 -19.36 -7.72
N LEU A 103 -29.36 -18.58 -8.76
CA LEU A 103 -27.99 -18.18 -9.07
C LEU A 103 -27.36 -17.32 -7.97
N GLN A 104 -28.13 -16.37 -7.43
CA GLN A 104 -27.67 -15.51 -6.33
C GLN A 104 -27.37 -16.31 -5.06
N ASN A 105 -28.24 -17.27 -4.72
CA ASN A 105 -28.06 -18.15 -3.55
C ASN A 105 -26.87 -19.08 -3.73
N ALA A 106 -26.72 -19.69 -4.92
CA ALA A 106 -25.57 -20.52 -5.26
C ALA A 106 -24.26 -19.72 -5.16
N HIS A 107 -24.26 -18.50 -5.70
CA HIS A 107 -23.11 -17.60 -5.64
C HIS A 107 -22.79 -17.22 -4.20
N ARG A 108 -23.79 -16.88 -3.38
CA ARG A 108 -23.60 -16.55 -1.97
C ARG A 108 -23.10 -17.74 -1.14
N PHE A 109 -23.56 -18.94 -1.44
CA PHE A 109 -23.12 -20.17 -0.78
C PHE A 109 -21.67 -20.54 -1.14
N ALA A 110 -21.30 -20.38 -2.41
CA ALA A 110 -19.98 -20.74 -2.92
C ALA A 110 -18.92 -19.64 -2.74
N SER A 111 -19.34 -18.41 -2.44
CA SER A 111 -18.45 -17.27 -2.25
C SER A 111 -18.12 -17.05 -0.78
N LYS A 112 -16.83 -16.92 -0.49
CA LYS A 112 -16.35 -16.47 0.82
C LYS A 112 -15.72 -15.09 0.71
N MET A 113 -15.93 -14.27 1.73
CA MET A 113 -15.18 -13.02 1.88
C MET A 113 -13.73 -13.36 2.17
N VAL A 114 -12.82 -12.94 1.29
CA VAL A 114 -11.39 -13.04 1.52
C VAL A 114 -10.92 -11.69 2.02
N LYS A 115 -10.42 -11.66 3.25
CA LYS A 115 -9.59 -10.53 3.68
C LYS A 115 -8.37 -10.52 2.75
N LYS A 116 -8.18 -9.46 1.96
CA LYS A 116 -6.90 -9.23 1.29
C LYS A 116 -5.84 -9.18 2.38
N SER A 117 -5.12 -10.27 2.58
CA SER A 117 -3.90 -10.25 3.37
C SER A 117 -2.85 -9.54 2.53
N THR A 118 -2.80 -8.21 2.63
CA THR A 118 -1.68 -7.42 2.12
C THR A 118 -0.41 -7.63 2.94
N ALA A 119 -0.51 -8.31 4.10
CA ALA A 119 0.64 -8.67 4.89
C ALA A 119 1.41 -9.80 4.19
N THR A 120 2.56 -9.46 3.62
CA THR A 120 3.63 -10.41 3.33
C THR A 120 3.86 -11.23 4.59
N TYR A 121 3.78 -12.55 4.49
CA TYR A 121 4.05 -13.44 5.62
C TYR A 121 5.47 -13.16 6.14
N ILE A 122 5.56 -12.71 7.40
CA ILE A 122 6.83 -12.52 8.10
C ILE A 122 6.88 -13.60 9.19
N HIS A 123 7.93 -14.40 9.17
CA HIS A 123 8.12 -15.47 10.16
C HIS A 123 8.13 -14.88 11.59
N ALA A 124 7.51 -15.58 12.55
CA ALA A 124 7.26 -15.06 13.89
C ALA A 124 8.54 -14.57 14.61
N ASN A 125 9.65 -15.30 14.43
CA ASN A 125 10.97 -14.92 14.96
C ASN A 125 11.45 -13.54 14.46
N ILE A 126 11.26 -13.21 13.18
CA ILE A 126 11.65 -11.92 12.60
C ILE A 126 10.76 -10.81 13.16
N LYS A 127 9.46 -11.08 13.33
CA LYS A 127 8.53 -10.12 13.93
C LYS A 127 8.95 -9.75 15.35
N ASP A 128 9.35 -10.73 16.15
CA ASP A 128 9.80 -10.47 17.52
C ASP A 128 11.18 -9.79 17.56
N LEU A 129 12.09 -10.11 16.64
CA LEU A 129 13.33 -9.36 16.48
C LEU A 129 13.09 -7.89 16.10
N ILE A 130 12.14 -7.61 15.20
CA ILE A 130 11.76 -6.23 14.84
C ILE A 130 11.20 -5.49 16.05
N LYS A 131 10.33 -6.12 16.84
CA LYS A 131 9.82 -5.51 18.09
C LYS A 131 10.95 -5.19 19.06
N THR A 132 11.86 -6.13 19.28
CA THR A 132 13.03 -5.94 20.15
C THR A 132 13.91 -4.81 19.62
N ARG A 133 14.18 -4.78 18.32
CA ARG A 133 14.94 -3.70 17.65
C ARG A 133 14.29 -2.34 17.89
N ASN A 134 12.98 -2.22 17.71
CA ASN A 134 12.25 -0.96 17.91
C ASN A 134 12.29 -0.50 19.38
N LYS A 135 12.16 -1.44 20.33
CA LYS A 135 12.31 -1.15 21.78
C LYS A 135 13.73 -0.68 22.11
N THR A 136 14.75 -1.39 21.63
CA THR A 136 16.17 -1.04 21.84
C THR A 136 16.51 0.30 21.19
N LYS A 137 15.98 0.59 19.98
CA LYS A 137 16.15 1.89 19.32
C LYS A 137 15.54 3.01 20.16
N LYS A 138 14.32 2.83 20.67
CA LYS A 138 13.68 3.79 21.57
C LYS A 138 14.51 4.02 22.84
N ALA A 139 14.98 2.95 23.48
CA ALA A 139 15.81 3.04 24.67
C ALA A 139 17.14 3.76 24.41
N TRP A 140 17.80 3.49 23.28
CA TRP A 140 19.02 4.20 22.87
C TRP A 140 18.74 5.69 22.61
N GLN A 141 17.63 6.01 21.94
CA GLN A 141 17.23 7.40 21.67
C GLN A 141 16.96 8.19 22.96
N THR A 142 16.38 7.54 23.97
CA THR A 142 16.12 8.15 25.29
C THR A 142 17.37 8.25 26.16
N LEU A 143 18.12 7.17 26.31
CA LEU A 143 19.21 7.07 27.30
C LEU A 143 20.59 7.43 26.74
N ARG A 144 20.74 7.47 25.41
CA ARG A 144 22.00 7.68 24.68
C ARG A 144 23.18 6.81 25.16
N ASN A 145 22.86 5.64 25.73
CA ASN A 145 23.85 4.71 26.25
C ASN A 145 24.55 3.92 25.10
N PRO A 146 25.89 3.94 25.00
CA PRO A 146 26.65 3.20 24.00
C PRO A 146 26.42 1.68 24.02
N LEU A 147 26.21 1.07 25.18
CA LEU A 147 25.94 -0.38 25.29
C LEU A 147 24.63 -0.75 24.59
N ILE A 148 23.60 0.09 24.73
CA ILE A 148 22.32 -0.09 24.04
C ILE A 148 22.49 0.09 22.53
N LYS A 149 23.37 1.01 22.09
CA LYS A 149 23.70 1.15 20.66
C LYS A 149 24.37 -0.09 20.09
N THR A 150 25.28 -0.71 20.85
CA THR A 150 25.93 -1.96 20.46
C THR A 150 24.91 -3.09 20.29
N GLU A 151 24.00 -3.25 21.27
CA GLU A 151 22.92 -4.24 21.14
C GLU A 151 21.97 -3.94 19.99
N LEU A 152 21.61 -2.67 19.77
CA LEU A 152 20.81 -2.26 18.61
C LEU A 152 21.48 -2.71 17.31
N ASN A 153 22.76 -2.37 17.12
CA ASN A 153 23.52 -2.73 15.92
C ASN A 153 23.61 -4.26 15.75
N ARG A 154 23.74 -5.03 16.85
CA ARG A 154 23.74 -6.50 16.84
C ARG A 154 22.41 -7.06 16.33
N ILE A 155 21.28 -6.55 16.85
CA ILE A 155 19.93 -6.97 16.43
C ILE A 155 19.70 -6.60 14.96
N GLU A 156 20.09 -5.40 14.53
CA GLU A 156 19.94 -4.97 13.13
C GLU A 156 20.73 -5.87 12.16
N LYS A 157 21.97 -6.23 12.51
CA LYS A 157 22.78 -7.18 11.73
C LYS A 157 22.11 -8.56 11.67
N LEU A 158 21.53 -9.03 12.77
CA LEU A 158 20.83 -10.31 12.82
C LEU A 158 19.59 -10.30 11.91
N ILE A 159 18.77 -9.24 11.94
CA ILE A 159 17.61 -9.11 11.06
C ILE A 159 18.04 -9.11 9.59
N LYS A 160 19.08 -8.34 9.22
CA LYS A 160 19.61 -8.32 7.85
C LYS A 160 20.10 -9.69 7.39
N LYS A 161 20.77 -10.43 8.28
CA LYS A 161 21.24 -11.80 7.99
C LYS A 161 20.07 -12.76 7.75
N LEU A 162 19.04 -12.71 8.61
CA LEU A 162 17.86 -13.56 8.48
C LEU A 162 17.05 -13.24 7.21
N ASP A 163 16.86 -11.96 6.90
CA ASP A 163 16.17 -11.54 5.67
C ASP A 163 16.94 -12.01 4.42
N LYS A 164 18.28 -11.84 4.39
CA LYS A 164 19.11 -12.35 3.30
C LYS A 164 18.98 -13.87 3.13
N ASN A 165 19.06 -14.61 4.24
CA ASN A 165 18.94 -16.08 4.20
C ASN A 165 17.55 -16.53 3.74
N SER A 166 16.49 -15.85 4.19
CA SER A 166 15.11 -16.14 3.76
C SER A 166 14.96 -15.92 2.27
N ARG A 167 15.36 -14.76 1.75
CA ARG A 167 15.29 -14.47 0.31
C ARG A 167 16.10 -15.45 -0.53
N GLN A 168 17.27 -15.84 -0.05
CA GLN A 168 18.09 -16.84 -0.72
C GLN A 168 17.39 -18.19 -0.75
N LYS A 169 16.79 -18.62 0.38
CA LYS A 169 16.02 -19.85 0.46
C LYS A 169 14.82 -19.83 -0.51
N ASP A 170 14.02 -18.76 -0.49
CA ASP A 170 12.87 -18.59 -1.38
C ASP A 170 13.30 -18.65 -2.86
N GLN A 171 14.45 -18.04 -3.21
CA GLN A 171 15.02 -18.12 -4.54
C GLN A 171 15.46 -19.54 -4.91
N THR A 172 16.10 -20.26 -4.00
CA THR A 172 16.51 -21.65 -4.22
C THR A 172 15.29 -22.56 -4.43
N GLU A 173 14.28 -22.47 -3.56
CA GLU A 173 13.04 -23.24 -3.67
C GLU A 173 12.29 -22.93 -4.98
N GLU A 174 12.24 -21.65 -5.37
CA GLU A 174 11.66 -21.26 -6.67
C GLU A 174 12.40 -21.88 -7.84
N LEU A 175 13.74 -21.92 -7.80
CA LEU A 175 14.57 -22.50 -8.86
C LEU A 175 14.44 -24.04 -8.91
N GLU A 176 14.39 -24.71 -7.76
CA GLU A 176 14.19 -26.16 -7.66
C GLU A 176 12.81 -26.60 -8.15
N ALA A 177 11.79 -25.76 -8.00
CA ALA A 177 10.43 -26.01 -8.47
C ALA A 177 10.23 -25.78 -9.98
N LEU A 178 11.23 -25.28 -10.71
CA LEU A 178 11.09 -25.04 -12.15
C LEU A 178 11.03 -26.36 -12.93
N ASN A 179 10.08 -26.46 -13.85
CA ASN A 179 9.89 -27.62 -14.70
C ASN A 179 9.90 -27.22 -16.20
N THR A 180 10.35 -28.16 -17.04
CA THR A 180 10.35 -28.04 -18.50
C THR A 180 8.99 -28.31 -19.14
N GLU A 181 8.16 -29.17 -18.53
CA GLU A 181 6.87 -29.66 -19.06
C GLU A 181 5.74 -28.62 -18.93
N ASP A 182 5.70 -27.87 -17.84
CA ASP A 182 4.66 -26.86 -17.57
C ASP A 182 5.03 -25.45 -18.07
N GLY A 183 6.22 -25.30 -18.67
CA GLY A 183 6.74 -24.05 -19.22
C GLY A 183 7.21 -23.02 -18.18
N THR A 184 7.25 -23.36 -16.89
CA THR A 184 7.71 -22.46 -15.82
C THR A 184 9.18 -22.06 -15.99
N LEU A 185 10.05 -23.01 -16.36
CA LEU A 185 11.46 -22.76 -16.63
C LEU A 185 11.64 -21.71 -17.74
N TRP A 186 10.95 -21.88 -18.88
CA TRP A 186 11.03 -20.97 -20.02
C TRP A 186 10.54 -19.57 -19.69
N ARG A 187 9.45 -19.46 -18.91
CA ARG A 187 8.92 -18.16 -18.45
C ARG A 187 9.94 -17.45 -17.55
N LYS A 188 10.54 -18.16 -16.59
CA LYS A 188 11.57 -17.61 -15.70
C LYS A 188 12.80 -17.16 -16.48
N ALA A 189 13.32 -17.99 -17.39
CA ALA A 189 14.44 -17.66 -18.24
C ALA A 189 14.19 -16.40 -19.09
N LYS A 190 12.97 -16.25 -19.64
CA LYS A 190 12.56 -15.05 -20.38
C LYS A 190 12.58 -13.79 -19.51
N ILE A 191 12.11 -13.88 -18.27
CA ILE A 191 12.14 -12.75 -17.32
C ILE A 191 13.59 -12.39 -16.97
N MET A 192 14.45 -13.37 -16.67
CA MET A 192 15.85 -13.14 -16.33
C MET A 192 16.65 -12.53 -17.49
N ARG A 193 16.31 -12.87 -18.73
CA ARG A 193 16.91 -12.29 -19.94
C ARG A 193 16.35 -10.91 -20.31
N LYS A 194 15.29 -10.44 -19.64
CA LYS A 194 14.67 -9.14 -19.94
C LYS A 194 15.69 -8.04 -19.63
N LYS A 195 16.21 -7.40 -20.68
CA LYS A 195 17.03 -6.20 -20.53
C LYS A 195 16.17 -5.08 -19.93
N ALA A 196 16.76 -4.30 -19.03
CA ALA A 196 16.13 -3.08 -18.55
C ALA A 196 15.73 -2.23 -19.76
N GLN A 197 14.47 -1.81 -19.82
CA GLN A 197 14.03 -0.90 -20.86
C GLN A 197 14.68 0.45 -20.58
N LYS A 198 15.41 0.98 -21.56
CA LYS A 198 15.91 2.36 -21.48
C LYS A 198 14.70 3.28 -21.49
N ILE A 199 14.69 4.28 -20.61
CA ILE A 199 13.69 5.34 -20.65
C ILE A 199 13.79 5.98 -22.04
N PRO A 200 12.68 6.09 -22.80
CA PRO A 200 12.69 6.72 -24.12
C PRO A 200 13.11 8.19 -24.00
N ALA A 201 13.37 8.83 -25.14
CA ALA A 201 13.63 10.26 -25.13
C ALA A 201 12.40 10.98 -24.55
N LEU A 202 12.63 11.88 -23.60
CA LEU A 202 11.58 12.70 -23.01
C LEU A 202 11.46 14.00 -23.79
N LEU A 203 10.25 14.52 -23.96
CA LEU A 203 10.06 15.87 -24.50
C LEU A 203 10.14 16.86 -23.35
N GLY A 204 11.20 17.67 -23.33
CA GLY A 204 11.35 18.80 -22.41
C GLY A 204 11.15 20.14 -23.11
N GLU A 205 11.24 21.22 -22.35
CA GLU A 205 11.12 22.59 -22.88
C GLU A 205 12.22 22.91 -23.91
N ASN A 206 13.41 22.31 -23.74
CA ASN A 206 14.56 22.45 -24.66
C ASN A 206 14.60 21.36 -25.76
N GLY A 207 13.50 20.65 -25.99
CA GLY A 207 13.41 19.57 -26.98
C GLY A 207 13.63 18.17 -26.40
N PHE A 208 14.09 17.23 -27.24
CA PHE A 208 14.19 15.83 -26.85
C PHE A 208 15.42 15.53 -25.96
N ALA A 209 15.15 14.96 -24.79
CA ALA A 209 16.15 14.52 -23.81
C ALA A 209 16.60 13.08 -24.09
N TYR A 210 17.75 12.93 -24.76
CA TYR A 210 18.28 11.61 -25.13
C TYR A 210 19.17 10.98 -24.06
N SER A 211 20.02 11.76 -23.39
CA SER A 211 20.91 11.29 -22.33
C SER A 211 20.23 11.27 -20.97
N ASP A 212 20.71 10.42 -20.07
CA ASP A 212 20.08 10.25 -18.75
C ASP A 212 20.21 11.50 -17.87
N CYS A 213 21.28 12.30 -18.02
CA CYS A 213 21.41 13.59 -17.35
C CYS A 213 20.37 14.60 -17.83
N ILE A 214 20.15 14.72 -19.15
CA ILE A 214 19.16 15.66 -19.70
C ILE A 214 17.74 15.19 -19.35
N LYS A 215 17.50 13.87 -19.29
CA LYS A 215 16.21 13.34 -18.82
C LYS A 215 15.95 13.68 -17.36
N ALA A 216 16.96 13.53 -16.50
CA ALA A 216 16.85 13.89 -15.09
C ALA A 216 16.50 15.38 -14.93
N GLU A 217 17.20 16.25 -15.67
CA GLU A 217 16.93 17.69 -15.69
C GLU A 217 15.51 18.01 -16.19
N THR A 218 15.08 17.36 -17.28
CA THR A 218 13.74 17.53 -17.85
C THR A 218 12.64 17.15 -16.84
N ILE A 219 12.86 16.06 -16.08
CA ILE A 219 11.94 15.65 -15.02
C ILE A 219 11.97 16.66 -13.87
N ALA A 220 13.15 17.14 -13.47
CA ALA A 220 13.29 18.12 -12.39
C ALA A 220 12.54 19.42 -12.71
N LEU A 221 12.72 19.97 -13.92
CA LEU A 221 12.01 21.17 -14.40
C LEU A 221 10.49 20.95 -14.45
N SER A 222 10.05 19.80 -14.94
CA SER A 222 8.62 19.45 -14.98
C SER A 222 8.01 19.40 -13.57
N LEU A 223 8.72 18.79 -12.61
CA LEU A 223 8.28 18.74 -11.21
C LEU A 223 8.29 20.13 -10.56
N GLU A 224 9.35 20.92 -10.75
CA GLU A 224 9.42 22.30 -10.27
C GLU A 224 8.21 23.11 -10.73
N LYS A 225 7.86 23.02 -12.02
CA LYS A 225 6.69 23.68 -12.59
C LYS A 225 5.38 23.19 -11.96
N GLN A 226 5.24 21.89 -11.72
CA GLN A 226 4.05 21.33 -11.06
C GLN A 226 3.89 21.76 -9.60
N PHE A 227 5.01 22.01 -8.91
CA PHE A 227 5.04 22.46 -7.52
C PHE A 227 5.17 23.98 -7.37
N SER A 228 5.13 24.72 -8.47
CA SER A 228 4.97 26.17 -8.43
C SER A 228 3.55 26.54 -8.01
N LEU A 229 3.41 27.67 -7.28
CA LEU A 229 2.10 28.16 -6.88
C LEU A 229 1.31 28.46 -8.15
N ASN A 230 0.16 27.79 -8.33
CA ASN A 230 -0.80 28.24 -9.31
C ASN A 230 -1.18 29.69 -8.97
N ASP A 231 -1.21 30.55 -9.99
CA ASP A 231 -1.79 31.87 -9.84
C ASP A 231 -3.30 31.69 -9.63
N LEU A 232 -3.69 31.59 -8.36
CA LEU A 232 -5.09 31.49 -7.93
C LEU A 232 -5.75 32.88 -7.90
N SER A 233 -5.06 33.94 -8.34
CA SER A 233 -5.66 35.27 -8.42
C SER A 233 -6.69 35.30 -9.55
N HIS A 234 -7.93 35.03 -9.18
CA HIS A 234 -9.07 35.28 -10.06
C HIS A 234 -9.59 36.67 -9.76
N ARG A 235 -9.07 37.65 -10.50
CA ARG A 235 -9.30 39.09 -10.29
C ARG A 235 -10.78 39.46 -10.17
N GLU A 236 -11.66 38.77 -10.90
CA GLU A 236 -13.11 38.96 -10.84
C GLU A 236 -13.70 38.49 -9.51
N THR A 237 -13.27 37.31 -9.02
CA THR A 237 -13.71 36.76 -7.73
C THR A 237 -13.18 37.58 -6.56
N GLU A 238 -11.94 38.05 -6.66
CA GLU A 238 -11.36 38.96 -5.66
C GLU A 238 -12.11 40.31 -5.60
N ASN A 239 -12.58 40.81 -6.74
CA ASN A 239 -13.36 42.04 -6.81
C ASN A 239 -14.80 41.85 -6.29
N GLU A 240 -15.41 40.69 -6.47
CA GLU A 240 -16.70 40.37 -5.85
C GLU A 240 -16.62 40.29 -4.32
N VAL A 241 -15.59 39.62 -3.78
CA VAL A 241 -15.39 39.54 -2.32
C VAL A 241 -15.14 40.92 -1.72
N LYS A 242 -14.40 41.79 -2.41
CA LYS A 242 -14.16 43.18 -1.98
C LYS A 242 -15.39 44.09 -2.05
N LYS A 243 -16.47 43.71 -2.74
CA LYS A 243 -17.75 44.44 -2.72
C LYS A 243 -18.62 44.08 -1.52
N ILE A 244 -18.30 42.99 -0.82
CA ILE A 244 -19.09 42.46 0.31
C ILE A 244 -18.55 42.95 1.67
N TYR A 245 -17.41 43.65 1.68
CA TYR A 245 -16.84 44.36 2.83
C TYR A 245 -16.75 45.85 2.54
#